data_AF-A0A919B227-F1
#
_entry.id   AF-A0A919B227-F1
#
_cell.length_a   1.000
_cell.length_b   1.000
_cell.length_c   1.000
_cell.angle_alpha   90.00
_cell.angle_beta   90.00
_cell.angle_gamma   90.00
#
_symmetry.space_group_name_H-M   'P 1'
#
loop_
_entity.id
_entity.type
_entity.pdbx_description
1 polymer ?
#
loop_
_entity_poly.entity_id
_entity_poly.type
_entity_poly.pdbx_seq_one_letter_code
_entity_poly.pdbx_strand_id
1 'polypeptide(L)'
;MSDHDSGWQGKVAASGLSLMGVGVDLPVATLDAWRVVAGFETEPAATVGQDVDGALGLVGQEWLRISREFRLFGEDGKFFLSLAGPGAGELGWLLIGWSDDADLASHLVHQGGPEFVAMSLDCRRICAVTTEEYDYWAVAEELPAGGRRE
;
A
#
# COMPACT_ATOMS: atom_id res chain seq x y z
N MET A 1 16.87 16.92 -18.98
CA MET A 1 15.54 16.36 -18.67
C MET A 1 15.81 14.88 -18.46
N SER A 2 16.28 14.54 -17.26
CA SER A 2 16.77 13.19 -16.99
C SER A 2 15.57 12.32 -16.65
N ASP A 3 15.29 11.35 -17.51
CA ASP A 3 14.48 10.18 -17.16
C ASP A 3 15.14 9.54 -15.94
N HIS A 4 14.64 9.86 -14.75
CA HIS A 4 14.65 8.88 -13.68
C HIS A 4 13.66 7.82 -14.12
N ASP A 5 14.20 6.75 -14.68
CA ASP A 5 13.50 5.47 -14.80
C ASP A 5 13.24 4.99 -13.38
N SER A 6 12.20 5.58 -12.79
CA SER A 6 11.72 5.30 -11.45
C SER A 6 11.22 3.87 -11.54
N GLY A 7 12.06 2.88 -11.25
CA GLY A 7 11.81 1.45 -11.50
C GLY A 7 10.57 0.84 -10.83
N TRP A 8 9.66 1.65 -10.30
CA TRP A 8 8.37 1.27 -9.74
C TRP A 8 7.50 0.51 -10.73
N GLN A 9 7.50 0.85 -12.03
CA GLN A 9 6.73 0.09 -13.03
C GLN A 9 7.23 -1.36 -13.11
N GLY A 10 8.55 -1.54 -13.14
CA GLY A 10 9.19 -2.86 -13.11
C GLY A 10 8.90 -3.59 -11.80
N LYS A 11 8.88 -2.89 -10.65
CA LYS A 11 8.54 -3.48 -9.35
C LYS A 11 7.08 -3.93 -9.26
N VAL A 12 6.14 -3.13 -9.76
CA VAL A 12 4.70 -3.49 -9.83
C VAL A 12 4.48 -4.67 -10.77
N ALA A 13 5.17 -4.72 -11.91
CA ALA A 13 5.09 -5.87 -12.79
C ALA A 13 5.71 -7.13 -12.14
N ALA A 14 6.85 -6.99 -11.46
CA ALA A 14 7.55 -8.09 -10.81
C ALA A 14 6.79 -8.65 -9.59
N SER A 15 5.94 -7.84 -8.93
CA SER A 15 5.07 -8.31 -7.85
C SER A 15 3.87 -9.12 -8.33
N GLY A 16 3.72 -9.35 -9.65
CA GLY A 16 2.58 -10.06 -10.23
C GLY A 16 1.31 -9.22 -10.37
N LEU A 17 1.40 -7.90 -10.14
CA LEU A 17 0.26 -6.99 -10.23
C LEU A 17 0.06 -6.46 -11.64
N SER A 18 -1.20 -6.21 -11.99
CA SER A 18 -1.57 -5.57 -13.25
C SER A 18 -1.81 -4.09 -13.04
N LEU A 19 -0.94 -3.23 -13.60
CA LEU A 19 -1.15 -1.78 -13.62
C LEU A 19 -2.23 -1.42 -14.66
N MET A 20 -3.31 -0.77 -14.20
CA MET A 20 -4.45 -0.40 -15.05
C MET A 20 -4.60 1.12 -15.21
N GLY A 21 -4.01 1.91 -14.31
CA GLY A 21 -4.07 3.37 -14.35
C GLY A 21 -3.02 4.02 -13.45
N VAL A 22 -2.66 5.26 -13.77
CA VAL A 22 -1.65 6.06 -13.06
C VAL A 22 -2.21 7.45 -12.84
N GLY A 23 -1.93 8.08 -11.70
CA GLY A 23 -2.40 9.43 -11.40
C GLY A 23 -3.91 9.52 -11.30
N VAL A 24 -4.57 8.49 -10.78
CA VAL A 24 -6.03 8.49 -10.62
C VAL A 24 -6.42 9.57 -9.60
N ASP A 25 -7.28 10.49 -10.01
CA ASP A 25 -7.83 11.53 -9.14
C ASP A 25 -8.91 10.91 -8.24
N LEU A 26 -8.67 10.93 -6.94
CA LEU A 26 -9.54 10.34 -5.92
C LEU A 26 -9.88 11.38 -4.86
N PRO A 27 -11.02 11.24 -4.15
CA PRO A 27 -11.40 12.17 -3.09
C PRO A 27 -10.41 12.25 -1.92
N VAL A 28 -9.55 11.24 -1.77
CA VAL A 28 -8.52 11.14 -0.74
C VAL A 28 -7.17 11.29 -1.40
N ALA A 29 -6.39 12.30 -1.04
CA ALA A 29 -5.03 12.45 -1.53
C ALA A 29 -4.13 11.37 -0.93
N THR A 30 -3.13 10.90 -1.69
CA THR A 30 -2.17 9.90 -1.21
C THR A 30 -1.52 10.34 0.11
N LEU A 31 -1.12 11.60 0.23
CA LEU A 31 -0.52 12.15 1.44
C LEU A 31 -1.43 12.05 2.67
N ASP A 32 -2.73 12.25 2.49
CA ASP A 32 -3.68 12.14 3.61
C ASP A 32 -3.85 10.68 4.04
N ALA A 33 -3.87 9.74 3.10
CA ALA A 33 -3.88 8.31 3.43
C ALA A 33 -2.60 7.87 4.15
N TRP A 34 -1.42 8.35 3.72
CA TRP A 34 -0.16 8.12 4.41
C TRP A 34 -0.15 8.66 5.85
N ARG A 35 -0.71 9.86 6.07
CA ARG A 35 -0.85 10.43 7.41
C ARG A 35 -1.76 9.61 8.32
N VAL A 36 -2.77 8.95 7.76
CA VAL A 36 -3.65 8.07 8.54
C VAL A 36 -2.88 6.85 9.01
N VAL A 37 -2.09 6.19 8.16
CA VAL A 37 -1.42 4.92 8.52
C VAL A 37 -0.09 5.09 9.26
N ALA A 38 0.55 6.26 9.13
CA ALA A 38 1.75 6.63 9.88
C ALA A 38 1.41 7.58 11.05
N GLY A 39 0.14 7.64 11.44
CA GLY A 39 -0.33 8.50 12.51
C GLY A 39 0.09 7.95 13.88
N PHE A 40 0.34 8.84 14.84
CA PHE A 40 0.71 8.44 16.20
C PHE A 40 -0.35 7.56 16.90
N GLU A 41 -1.63 7.71 16.54
CA GLU A 41 -2.74 6.93 17.09
C GLU A 41 -3.01 5.64 16.29
N THR A 42 -2.24 5.35 15.24
CA THR A 42 -2.44 4.15 14.42
C THR A 42 -1.96 2.93 15.16
N GLU A 43 -2.79 1.90 15.22
CA GLU A 43 -2.43 0.60 15.77
C GLU A 43 -2.29 -0.44 14.64
N PRO A 44 -1.30 -1.34 14.70
CA PRO A 44 -1.17 -2.39 13.70
C PRO A 44 -2.28 -3.44 13.88
N ALA A 45 -2.86 -3.88 12.76
CA ALA A 45 -3.70 -5.08 12.74
C ALA A 45 -2.84 -6.36 12.80
N ALA A 46 -1.59 -6.30 12.33
CA ALA A 46 -0.57 -7.32 12.57
C ALA A 46 0.84 -6.70 12.60
N THR A 47 1.73 -7.35 13.34
CA THR A 47 3.12 -6.92 13.52
C THR A 47 4.05 -8.09 13.21
N VAL A 48 5.11 -7.84 12.45
CA VAL A 48 6.15 -8.82 12.11
C VAL A 48 7.52 -8.21 12.41
N GLY A 49 8.30 -8.85 13.29
CA GLY A 49 9.65 -8.39 13.61
C GLY A 49 10.58 -8.42 12.39
N GLN A 50 11.37 -7.36 12.22
CA GLN A 50 12.31 -7.24 11.10
C GLN A 50 13.47 -8.26 11.18
N ASP A 51 13.73 -8.81 12.36
CA ASP A 51 14.75 -9.81 12.62
C ASP A 51 14.28 -11.25 12.30
N VAL A 52 13.01 -11.44 11.98
CA VAL A 52 12.45 -12.74 11.60
C VAL A 52 12.88 -13.11 10.18
N ASP A 53 13.38 -14.34 10.01
CA ASP A 53 13.69 -14.88 8.70
C ASP A 53 12.44 -14.87 7.79
N GLY A 54 12.53 -14.17 6.66
CA GLY A 54 11.42 -14.02 5.72
C GLY A 54 10.35 -13.00 6.15
N ALA A 55 10.68 -12.06 7.06
CA ALA A 55 9.77 -11.03 7.56
C ALA A 55 8.95 -10.31 6.46
N LEU A 56 9.57 -9.99 5.31
CA LEU A 56 8.90 -9.35 4.18
C LEU A 56 7.76 -10.19 3.60
N GLY A 57 8.01 -11.49 3.39
CA GLY A 57 6.97 -12.41 2.90
C GLY A 57 5.87 -12.62 3.94
N LEU A 58 6.22 -12.66 5.22
CA LEU A 58 5.27 -12.80 6.32
C LEU A 58 4.35 -11.58 6.46
N VAL A 59 4.89 -10.36 6.45
CA VAL A 59 4.06 -9.15 6.52
C VAL A 59 3.19 -8.98 5.26
N GLY A 60 3.70 -9.39 4.08
CA GLY A 60 2.90 -9.44 2.86
C GLY A 60 1.71 -10.40 2.95
N GLN A 61 1.90 -11.57 3.56
CA GLN A 61 0.82 -12.55 3.79
C GLN A 61 -0.21 -12.01 4.80
N GLU A 62 0.24 -11.41 5.90
CA GLU A 62 -0.68 -10.79 6.88
C GLU A 62 -1.45 -9.63 6.25
N TRP A 63 -0.78 -8.76 5.51
CA TRP A 63 -1.44 -7.67 4.78
C TRP A 63 -2.50 -8.20 3.82
N LEU A 64 -2.23 -9.28 3.06
CA LEU A 64 -3.18 -9.85 2.13
C LEU A 64 -4.39 -10.46 2.85
N ARG A 65 -4.14 -11.18 3.96
CA ARG A 65 -5.19 -11.76 4.82
C ARG A 65 -6.11 -10.65 5.34
N ILE A 66 -5.52 -9.62 5.96
CA ILE A 66 -6.22 -8.45 6.49
C ILE A 66 -7.00 -7.74 5.38
N SER A 67 -6.38 -7.48 4.23
CA SER A 67 -7.01 -6.79 3.10
C SER A 67 -8.25 -7.54 2.57
N ARG A 68 -8.23 -8.88 2.59
CA ARG A 68 -9.38 -9.71 2.22
C ARG A 68 -10.48 -9.63 3.28
N GLU A 69 -10.14 -9.78 4.56
CA GLU A 69 -11.09 -9.66 5.69
C GLU A 69 -11.75 -8.28 5.74
N PHE A 70 -10.95 -7.24 5.48
CA PHE A 70 -11.37 -5.84 5.48
C PHE A 70 -12.03 -5.40 4.17
N ARG A 71 -12.18 -6.30 3.19
CA ARG A 71 -12.83 -6.03 1.88
C ARG A 71 -12.21 -4.85 1.16
N LEU A 72 -10.88 -4.79 1.15
CA LEU A 72 -10.12 -3.79 0.39
C LEU A 72 -10.36 -3.94 -1.11
N PHE A 73 -10.31 -5.19 -1.59
CA PHE A 73 -10.42 -5.51 -3.02
C PHE A 73 -11.87 -5.39 -3.51
N GLY A 74 -12.05 -4.80 -4.69
CA GLY A 74 -13.31 -4.87 -5.45
C GLY A 74 -13.62 -6.30 -5.92
N GLU A 75 -14.81 -6.50 -6.48
CA GLU A 75 -15.27 -7.82 -6.96
C GLU A 75 -14.33 -8.47 -8.00
N ASP A 76 -13.56 -7.67 -8.72
CA ASP A 76 -12.59 -8.08 -9.72
C ASP A 76 -11.13 -8.03 -9.23
N GLY A 77 -10.92 -7.92 -7.91
CA GLY A 77 -9.59 -7.84 -7.31
C GLY A 77 -8.93 -6.47 -7.46
N LYS A 78 -9.63 -5.45 -7.96
CA LYS A 78 -9.04 -4.12 -8.14
C LYS A 78 -9.00 -3.29 -6.87
N PHE A 79 -7.98 -2.45 -6.78
CA PHE A 79 -7.76 -1.52 -5.69
C PHE A 79 -6.82 -0.38 -6.13
N PHE A 80 -6.69 0.65 -5.32
CA PHE A 80 -5.73 1.72 -5.53
C PHE A 80 -4.48 1.52 -4.69
N LEU A 81 -3.31 1.87 -5.23
CA LEU A 81 -2.02 1.70 -4.57
C LEU A 81 -1.23 3.01 -4.62
N SER A 82 -0.62 3.37 -3.50
CA SER A 82 0.38 4.42 -3.37
C SER A 82 1.64 3.80 -2.78
N LEU A 83 2.78 4.08 -3.41
CA LEU A 83 4.08 3.56 -3.01
C LEU A 83 4.81 4.60 -2.17
N ALA A 84 5.69 4.17 -1.27
CA ALA A 84 6.70 5.04 -0.68
C ALA A 84 7.97 5.10 -1.54
N GLY A 85 8.83 6.07 -1.22
CA GLY A 85 10.13 6.26 -1.85
C GLY A 85 10.19 7.39 -2.90
N PRO A 86 11.40 7.63 -3.47
CA PRO A 86 11.63 8.76 -4.37
C PRO A 86 10.72 8.73 -5.61
N GLY A 87 10.09 9.86 -5.90
CA GLY A 87 9.18 10.03 -7.04
C GLY A 87 7.79 9.41 -6.87
N ALA A 88 7.56 8.62 -5.81
CA ALA A 88 6.27 7.95 -5.63
C ALA A 88 5.12 8.91 -5.29
N GLY A 89 5.41 10.00 -4.57
CA GLY A 89 4.44 11.06 -4.29
C GLY A 89 3.93 11.80 -5.53
N GLU A 90 4.71 11.80 -6.62
CA GLU A 90 4.33 12.45 -7.90
C GLU A 90 3.44 11.54 -8.77
N LEU A 91 3.38 10.24 -8.48
CA LEU A 91 2.59 9.26 -9.25
C LEU A 91 1.10 9.32 -8.95
N GLY A 92 0.71 9.89 -7.81
CA GLY A 92 -0.66 9.81 -7.29
C GLY A 92 -1.08 8.37 -7.01
N TRP A 93 -2.37 8.09 -7.18
CA TRP A 93 -2.90 6.73 -7.03
C TRP A 93 -2.69 5.90 -8.30
N LEU A 94 -2.21 4.69 -8.12
CA LEU A 94 -2.15 3.66 -9.15
C LEU A 94 -3.41 2.79 -9.06
N LEU A 95 -4.12 2.57 -10.16
CA LEU A 95 -5.17 1.55 -10.21
C LEU A 95 -4.52 0.21 -10.54
N ILE A 96 -4.71 -0.76 -9.64
CA ILE A 96 -4.09 -2.08 -9.71
C ILE A 96 -5.15 -3.16 -9.76
N GLY A 97 -4.92 -4.21 -10.55
CA GLY A 97 -5.60 -5.49 -10.42
C GLY A 97 -4.72 -6.50 -9.67
N TRP A 98 -5.30 -7.13 -8.65
CA TRP A 98 -4.68 -8.23 -7.92
C TRP A 98 -4.61 -9.51 -8.76
N SER A 99 -3.54 -10.28 -8.58
CA SER A 99 -3.37 -11.65 -9.08
C SER A 99 -3.14 -12.56 -7.87
N ASP A 100 -3.70 -13.77 -7.85
CA ASP A 100 -3.60 -14.67 -6.69
C ASP A 100 -2.16 -15.10 -6.37
N ASP A 101 -1.24 -15.00 -7.33
CA ASP A 101 0.18 -15.28 -7.15
C ASP A 101 1.02 -14.03 -6.80
N ALA A 102 0.39 -12.89 -6.52
CA ALA A 102 1.09 -11.63 -6.29
C ALA A 102 1.73 -11.55 -4.89
N ASP A 103 2.95 -11.00 -4.84
CA ASP A 103 3.67 -10.68 -3.60
C ASP A 103 4.12 -9.21 -3.64
N LEU A 104 3.40 -8.34 -2.92
CA LEU A 104 3.68 -6.90 -2.85
C LEU A 104 4.91 -6.61 -2.00
N ALA A 105 4.95 -7.10 -0.77
CA ALA A 105 5.90 -6.67 0.25
C ALA A 105 7.34 -7.06 -0.13
N SER A 106 7.54 -8.24 -0.70
CA SER A 106 8.87 -8.68 -1.14
C SER A 106 9.40 -7.90 -2.34
N HIS A 107 8.52 -7.32 -3.16
CA HIS A 107 8.89 -6.70 -4.44
C HIS A 107 8.87 -5.16 -4.41
N LEU A 108 8.13 -4.56 -3.49
CA LEU A 108 8.00 -3.11 -3.35
C LEU A 108 8.99 -2.48 -2.36
N VAL A 109 10.06 -3.20 -2.02
CA VAL A 109 11.10 -2.68 -1.12
C VAL A 109 11.83 -1.48 -1.74
N HIS A 110 11.99 -0.41 -0.95
CA HIS A 110 12.91 0.70 -1.24
C HIS A 110 13.84 0.96 -0.05
N GLN A 111 14.64 2.03 -0.12
CA GLN A 111 15.44 2.50 1.01
C GLN A 111 14.51 3.01 2.13
N GLY A 112 14.13 2.13 3.05
CA GLY A 112 13.11 2.37 4.09
C GLY A 112 12.24 1.15 4.39
N GLY A 113 12.21 0.15 3.50
CA GLY A 113 11.43 -1.08 3.69
C GLY A 113 10.32 -1.26 2.65
N PRO A 114 9.36 -2.18 2.90
CA PRO A 114 8.29 -2.54 1.98
C PRO A 114 7.07 -1.62 2.10
N GLU A 115 7.27 -0.30 2.21
CA GLU A 115 6.20 0.61 2.60
C GLU A 115 5.26 0.94 1.44
N PHE A 116 3.95 0.76 1.65
CA PHE A 116 2.91 1.16 0.70
C PHE A 116 1.56 1.32 1.38
N VAL A 117 0.67 2.08 0.74
CA VAL A 117 -0.74 2.24 1.13
C VAL A 117 -1.64 1.78 0.00
N ALA A 118 -2.58 0.90 0.32
CA ALA A 118 -3.62 0.46 -0.59
C ALA A 118 -4.98 1.00 -0.13
N MET A 119 -5.85 1.32 -1.08
CA MET A 119 -7.19 1.85 -0.82
C MET A 119 -8.24 1.13 -1.66
N SER A 120 -9.38 0.88 -1.04
CA SER A 120 -10.57 0.29 -1.68
C SER A 120 -11.17 1.20 -2.75
N LEU A 121 -11.90 0.61 -3.70
CA LEU A 121 -12.52 1.35 -4.81
C LEU A 121 -13.58 2.37 -4.37
N ASP A 122 -14.23 2.14 -3.22
CA ASP A 122 -15.19 3.08 -2.63
C ASP A 122 -14.51 4.21 -1.84
N CYS A 123 -13.18 4.20 -1.74
CA CYS A 123 -12.35 5.15 -1.00
C CYS A 123 -12.67 5.22 0.51
N ARG A 124 -13.21 4.14 1.11
CA ARG A 124 -13.60 4.11 2.53
C ARG A 124 -12.71 3.26 3.40
N ARG A 125 -11.80 2.49 2.82
CA ARG A 125 -10.93 1.56 3.54
C ARG A 125 -9.54 1.63 2.99
N ILE A 126 -8.56 1.68 3.88
CA ILE A 126 -7.16 1.59 3.54
C ILE A 126 -6.51 0.42 4.28
N CYS A 127 -5.56 -0.23 3.61
CA CYS A 127 -4.66 -1.18 4.23
C CYS A 127 -3.24 -0.84 3.81
N ALA A 128 -2.29 -0.89 4.72
CA ALA A 128 -0.92 -0.48 4.45
C ALA A 128 0.09 -1.45 5.03
N VAL A 129 1.31 -1.36 4.51
CA VAL A 129 2.51 -1.85 5.18
C VAL A 129 3.39 -0.65 5.51
N THR A 130 3.81 -0.53 6.76
CA THR A 130 4.75 0.52 7.23
C THR A 130 5.95 -0.10 7.92
N THR A 131 7.07 0.62 7.94
CA THR A 131 8.25 0.23 8.71
C THR A 131 8.31 1.05 9.99
N GLU A 132 8.12 0.40 11.13
CA GLU A 132 8.34 0.98 12.45
C GLU A 132 9.68 0.46 13.01
N GLU A 133 10.30 1.17 13.96
CA GLU A 133 11.71 1.03 14.37
C GLU A 133 12.32 -0.39 14.30
N TYR A 134 11.58 -1.41 14.73
CA TYR A 134 12.00 -2.82 14.72
C TYR A 134 11.03 -3.79 14.04
N ASP A 135 9.90 -3.30 13.54
CA ASP A 135 8.81 -4.14 13.04
C ASP A 135 8.29 -3.66 11.68
N TYR A 136 7.76 -4.58 10.90
CA TYR A 136 6.83 -4.25 9.82
C TYR A 136 5.41 -4.36 10.34
N TRP A 137 4.62 -3.32 10.10
CA TRP A 137 3.23 -3.28 10.50
C TRP A 137 2.33 -3.47 9.29
N ALA A 138 1.31 -4.33 9.42
CA ALA A 138 0.17 -4.34 8.52
C ALA A 138 -0.98 -3.59 9.21
N VAL A 139 -1.42 -2.50 8.59
CA VAL A 139 -2.44 -1.58 9.12
C VAL A 139 -3.73 -1.73 8.32
N ALA A 140 -4.88 -1.60 8.97
CA ALA A 140 -6.19 -1.54 8.32
C ALA A 140 -7.05 -0.46 9.00
N GLU A 141 -7.51 0.53 8.23
CA GLU A 141 -8.26 1.67 8.75
C GLU A 141 -9.48 2.00 7.88
N GLU A 142 -10.58 2.39 8.51
CA GLU A 142 -11.71 2.99 7.81
C GLU A 142 -11.50 4.49 7.65
N LEU A 143 -11.72 4.99 6.44
CA LEU A 143 -11.76 6.41 6.16
C LEU A 143 -13.18 6.93 6.34
N PRO A 144 -13.35 8.10 6.98
CA PRO A 144 -14.66 8.72 7.10
C PRO A 144 -15.26 8.96 5.71
N ALA A 145 -16.56 8.65 5.57
CA ALA A 145 -17.27 8.86 4.32
C ALA A 145 -17.35 10.36 4.01
N GLY A 146 -16.45 10.85 3.16
CA GLY A 146 -16.50 12.20 2.58
C GLY A 146 -16.63 13.33 3.59
N GLY A 147 -15.52 13.78 4.16
CA GLY A 147 -15.47 15.06 4.86
C GLY A 147 -14.04 15.49 5.05
N ARG A 148 -13.64 16.59 4.40
CA ARG A 148 -12.47 17.36 4.81
C ARG A 148 -12.53 17.51 6.34
N ARG A 149 -11.44 17.19 7.04
CA ARG A 149 -11.24 17.83 8.34
C ARG A 149 -11.09 19.32 8.03
N GLU A 150 -12.05 20.10 8.50
CA GLU A 150 -12.00 21.57 8.49
C GLU A 150 -10.77 22.08 9.26
#